data_AF-A0A372DMJ0-F1
#
_entry.id   AF-A0A372DMJ0-F1
#
_cell.length_a   1.000
_cell.length_b   1.000
_cell.length_c   1.000
_cell.angle_alpha   90.00
_cell.angle_beta   90.00
_cell.angle_gamma   90.00
#
_symmetry.space_group_name_H-M   'P 1'
#
loop_
_entity.id
_entity.type
_entity.pdbx_description
1 polymer ?
#
loop_
_entity_poly.entity_id
_entity_poly.type
_entity_poly.pdbx_seq_one_letter_code
_entity_poly.pdbx_strand_id
1 'polypeptide(L)'
;MSTQATSTEPRGRTRLWIVFWIYGVLASHLFFGAILYFYRQIDTPLLAGLLAAFIAYTAWIMRAVWVDAFNVRKELYAYIARALTVAWALNAVLVSVFLFLGHLGKMRLPF
;
A
#
# COMPACT_ATOMS: atom_id res chain seq x y z
N MET A 1 -39.47 25.48 7.81
CA MET A 1 -38.97 25.03 6.49
C MET A 1 -37.46 24.92 6.57
N SER A 2 -36.92 23.72 6.74
CA SER A 2 -35.48 23.47 6.83
C SER A 2 -34.98 22.92 5.49
N THR A 3 -34.32 23.78 4.72
CA THR A 3 -33.70 23.42 3.43
C THR A 3 -32.47 22.56 3.69
N GLN A 4 -32.59 21.25 3.43
CA GLN A 4 -31.44 20.34 3.47
C GLN A 4 -30.53 20.62 2.29
N ALA A 5 -29.33 21.13 2.56
CA ALA A 5 -28.26 21.23 1.59
C ALA A 5 -27.82 19.82 1.17
N THR A 6 -28.11 19.46 -0.07
CA THR A 6 -27.65 18.22 -0.70
C THR A 6 -26.15 18.34 -1.01
N SER A 7 -25.30 17.96 -0.06
CA SER A 7 -23.87 17.78 -0.32
C SER A 7 -23.66 16.47 -1.09
N THR A 8 -23.67 16.54 -2.42
CA THR A 8 -23.23 15.46 -3.31
C THR A 8 -21.70 15.36 -3.31
N GLU A 9 -21.12 14.97 -2.17
CA GLU A 9 -19.78 14.39 -2.17
C GLU A 9 -19.91 12.89 -2.48
N PRO A 10 -19.07 12.33 -3.36
CA PRO A 10 -19.03 10.89 -3.59
C PRO A 10 -18.47 10.22 -2.34
N ARG A 11 -19.33 9.97 -1.34
CA ARG A 11 -19.00 9.21 -0.14
C ARG A 11 -18.63 7.80 -0.58
N GLY A 12 -17.34 7.47 -0.50
CA GLY A 12 -16.85 6.13 -0.73
C GLY A 12 -17.70 5.11 0.04
N ARG A 13 -18.35 4.19 -0.69
CA ARG A 13 -19.28 3.19 -0.12
C ARG A 13 -18.60 2.19 0.83
N THR A 14 -17.27 2.22 0.93
CA THR A 14 -16.45 1.25 1.66
C THR A 14 -16.03 1.83 3.02
N ARG A 15 -16.14 1.04 4.09
CA ARG A 15 -15.74 1.48 5.43
C ARG A 15 -14.21 1.63 5.47
N LEU A 16 -13.70 2.79 5.94
CA LEU A 16 -12.26 3.09 6.02
C LEU A 16 -11.43 1.96 6.67
N TRP A 17 -11.97 1.30 7.70
CA TRP A 17 -11.27 0.20 8.37
C TRP A 17 -11.02 -1.01 7.46
N ILE A 18 -11.87 -1.27 6.46
CA ILE A 18 -11.69 -2.36 5.49
C ILE A 18 -10.57 -2.01 4.53
N VAL A 19 -10.59 -0.79 4.00
CA VAL A 19 -9.53 -0.27 3.11
C VAL A 19 -8.19 -0.27 3.83
N PHE A 20 -8.17 0.15 5.09
CA PHE A 20 -6.95 0.19 5.89
C PHE A 20 -6.46 -1.21 6.30
N TRP A 21 -7.27 -2.02 7.00
CA TRP A 21 -6.82 -3.30 7.56
C TRP A 21 -6.78 -4.44 6.56
N ILE A 22 -7.76 -4.56 5.67
CA ILE A 22 -7.83 -5.69 4.75
C ILE A 22 -6.96 -5.43 3.53
N TYR A 23 -7.19 -4.30 2.85
CA TYR A 23 -6.44 -3.98 1.64
C TYR A 23 -5.06 -3.38 1.96
N GLY A 24 -4.98 -2.48 2.94
CA GLY A 24 -3.74 -1.82 3.29
C GLY A 24 -2.77 -2.70 4.06
N VAL A 25 -3.23 -3.43 5.08
CA VAL A 25 -2.36 -4.27 5.92
C VAL A 25 -2.34 -5.71 5.43
N LEU A 26 -3.45 -6.44 5.47
CA LEU A 26 -3.45 -7.89 5.23
C LEU A 26 -3.00 -8.23 3.79
N ALA A 27 -3.59 -7.60 2.78
CA ALA A 27 -3.26 -7.89 1.38
C ALA A 27 -1.83 -7.48 1.03
N SER A 28 -1.33 -6.36 1.55
CA SER A 28 0.05 -5.94 1.32
C SER A 28 1.05 -6.89 1.98
N HIS A 29 0.77 -7.39 3.18
CA HIS A 29 1.61 -8.38 3.85
C HIS A 29 1.61 -9.74 3.14
N LEU A 30 0.46 -10.17 2.62
CA LEU A 30 0.38 -11.40 1.83
C LEU A 30 1.16 -11.26 0.51
N PHE A 31 1.01 -10.14 -0.19
CA PHE A 31 1.77 -9.87 -1.41
C PHE A 31 3.28 -9.84 -1.10
N PHE A 32 3.67 -9.09 -0.08
CA PHE A 32 5.07 -8.96 0.32
C PHE A 32 5.66 -10.30 0.80
N GLY A 33 4.91 -11.06 1.59
CA GLY A 33 5.29 -12.40 2.03
C GLY A 33 5.46 -13.37 0.87
N ALA A 34 4.62 -13.28 -0.17
CA ALA A 34 4.79 -14.07 -1.39
C ALA A 34 6.08 -13.68 -2.13
N ILE A 35 6.39 -12.39 -2.26
CA ILE A 35 7.67 -11.94 -2.85
C ILE A 35 8.86 -12.53 -2.08
N LEU A 36 8.84 -12.50 -0.75
CA LEU A 36 9.91 -13.06 0.07
C LEU A 36 10.04 -14.57 -0.07
N TYR A 37 8.92 -15.29 -0.13
CA TYR A 37 8.90 -16.74 -0.31
C TYR A 37 9.52 -17.15 -1.66
N PHE A 38 9.17 -16.44 -2.73
CA PHE A 38 9.68 -16.70 -4.07
C PHE A 38 11.02 -16.02 -4.37
N TYR A 39 11.55 -15.19 -3.47
CA TYR A 39 12.74 -14.36 -3.69
C TYR A 39 13.97 -15.14 -4.19
N ARG A 40 14.16 -16.39 -3.77
CA ARG A 40 15.28 -17.24 -4.20
C ARG A 40 14.99 -18.10 -5.43
N GLN A 41 13.72 -18.16 -5.86
CA GLN A 41 13.24 -19.03 -6.93
C GLN A 41 12.99 -18.28 -8.24
N ILE A 42 12.94 -16.94 -8.19
CA ILE A 42 12.60 -16.10 -9.35
C ILE A 42 13.79 -15.31 -9.88
N ASP A 43 13.81 -15.13 -11.20
CA ASP A 43 14.78 -14.28 -11.87
C ASP A 43 14.60 -12.81 -11.51
N THR A 44 15.68 -12.03 -11.59
CA THR A 44 15.66 -10.59 -11.25
C THR A 44 14.69 -9.74 -12.08
N PRO A 45 14.46 -9.94 -13.39
CA PRO A 45 13.43 -9.17 -14.11
C PRO A 45 12.01 -9.46 -13.58
N LEU A 46 11.73 -10.71 -13.18
CA LEU A 46 10.44 -11.07 -12.59
C LEU A 46 10.29 -10.46 -11.19
N LEU A 47 11.36 -10.49 -10.37
CA LEU A 47 11.37 -9.80 -9.08
C LEU A 47 11.13 -8.29 -9.24
N ALA A 48 11.80 -7.65 -10.20
CA ALA A 48 11.65 -6.22 -10.47
C ALA A 48 10.19 -5.88 -10.83
N GLY A 49 9.55 -6.70 -11.67
CA GLY A 49 8.14 -6.56 -12.02
C GLY A 49 7.21 -6.70 -10.81
N LEU A 50 7.45 -7.69 -9.95
CA LEU A 50 6.66 -7.91 -8.73
C LEU A 50 6.82 -6.77 -7.72
N LEU A 51 8.03 -6.26 -7.54
CA LEU A 51 8.31 -5.12 -6.67
C LEU A 51 7.69 -3.83 -7.20
N ALA A 52 7.77 -3.59 -8.52
CA ALA A 52 7.10 -2.45 -9.16
C ALA A 52 5.57 -2.52 -9.00
N ALA A 53 4.99 -3.71 -9.20
CA ALA A 53 3.56 -3.95 -8.97
C ALA A 53 3.17 -3.72 -7.51
N PHE A 54 4.00 -4.14 -6.55
CA PHE A 54 3.78 -3.91 -5.13
C PHE A 54 3.82 -2.42 -4.75
N ILE A 55 4.77 -1.66 -5.32
CA ILE A 55 4.84 -0.20 -5.13
C ILE A 55 3.62 0.49 -5.73
N ALA A 56 3.22 0.12 -6.95
CA ALA A 56 2.02 0.67 -7.59
C ALA A 56 0.74 0.36 -6.79
N TYR A 57 0.61 -0.87 -6.27
CA TYR A 57 -0.48 -1.25 -5.38
C TYR A 57 -0.51 -0.41 -4.11
N THR A 58 0.66 -0.19 -3.50
CA THR A 58 0.79 0.62 -2.28
C THR A 58 0.42 2.08 -2.51
N ALA A 59 0.81 2.66 -3.66
CA ALA A 59 0.40 4.01 -4.06
C ALA A 59 -1.11 4.11 -4.30
N TRP A 60 -1.71 3.09 -4.90
CA TRP A 60 -3.16 3.02 -5.10
C TRP A 60 -3.92 2.99 -3.77
N ILE A 61 -3.47 2.17 -2.81
CA ILE A 61 -4.04 2.14 -1.45
C ILE A 61 -3.90 3.50 -0.76
N MET A 62 -2.74 4.16 -0.89
CA MET A 62 -2.55 5.49 -0.31
C MET A 62 -3.55 6.50 -0.87
N ARG A 63 -3.80 6.47 -2.19
CA ARG A 63 -4.84 7.29 -2.83
C ARG A 63 -6.24 6.95 -2.32
N ALA A 64 -6.56 5.66 -2.19
CA ALA A 64 -7.87 5.20 -1.69
C ALA A 64 -8.10 5.66 -0.24
N VAL A 65 -7.10 5.52 0.64
CA VAL A 65 -7.16 5.99 2.04
C VAL A 65 -7.32 7.51 2.11
N TRP A 66 -6.67 8.27 1.23
CA TRP A 66 -6.83 9.72 1.16
C TRP A 66 -8.20 10.18 0.67
N VAL A 67 -8.79 9.48 -0.29
CA VAL A 67 -10.14 9.77 -0.80
C VAL A 67 -11.21 9.39 0.23
N ASP A 68 -11.05 8.25 0.92
CA ASP A 68 -12.01 7.76 1.91
C ASP A 68 -11.84 8.41 3.31
N ALA A 69 -10.80 9.22 3.51
CA ALA A 69 -10.49 9.86 4.79
C ALA A 69 -11.61 10.78 5.33
N PHE A 70 -12.47 11.32 4.46
CA PHE A 70 -13.58 12.19 4.86
C PHE A 70 -14.87 11.42 5.24
N ASN A 71 -14.88 10.09 5.11
CA ASN A 71 -16.05 9.27 5.45
C ASN A 71 -15.95 8.65 6.86
N VAL A 72 -15.52 9.43 7.86
CA VAL A 72 -15.25 8.93 9.22
C VAL A 72 -15.89 9.82 10.27
N ARG A 73 -16.55 9.19 11.25
CA ARG A 73 -17.28 9.85 12.35
C ARG A 73 -16.41 10.70 13.29
N LYS A 74 -15.07 10.53 13.26
CA LYS A 74 -14.08 11.23 14.07
C LYS A 74 -12.84 11.48 13.22
N GLU A 75 -12.50 12.75 13.01
CA GLU A 75 -11.38 13.20 12.18
C GLU A 75 -10.02 12.64 12.65
N LEU A 76 -9.85 12.42 13.96
CA LEU A 76 -8.64 11.83 14.54
C LEU A 76 -8.25 10.49 13.89
N TYR A 77 -9.20 9.61 13.61
CA TYR A 77 -8.91 8.31 13.01
C TYR A 77 -8.48 8.43 11.54
N ALA A 78 -8.95 9.46 10.83
CA ALA A 78 -8.51 9.74 9.47
C ALA A 78 -7.06 10.20 9.44
N TYR A 79 -6.64 11.07 10.38
CA TYR A 79 -5.24 11.49 10.48
C TYR A 79 -4.30 10.34 10.81
N ILE A 80 -4.67 9.49 11.78
CA ILE A 80 -3.87 8.30 12.14
C ILE A 80 -3.75 7.33 10.97
N ALA A 81 -4.86 7.03 10.28
CA ALA A 81 -4.86 6.13 9.12
C ALA A 81 -3.97 6.67 7.99
N ARG A 82 -4.01 7.98 7.71
CA ARG A 82 -3.15 8.61 6.70
C ARG A 82 -1.68 8.54 7.10
N ALA A 83 -1.33 8.92 8.32
CA ALA A 83 0.06 8.87 8.80
C ALA A 83 0.62 7.45 8.74
N LEU A 84 -0.16 6.46 9.17
CA LEU A 84 0.25 5.05 9.18
C LEU A 84 0.38 4.49 7.75
N THR A 85 -0.53 4.86 6.85
CA THR A 85 -0.45 4.46 5.43
C THR A 85 0.77 5.06 4.74
N VAL A 86 1.11 6.32 5.03
CA VAL A 86 2.31 6.99 4.49
C VAL A 86 3.59 6.35 5.05
N ALA A 87 3.65 6.11 6.36
CA ALA A 87 4.80 5.45 6.99
C ALA A 87 5.03 4.05 6.44
N TRP A 88 3.94 3.27 6.27
CA TRP A 88 3.99 1.95 5.64
C TRP A 88 4.44 2.03 4.18
N ALA A 89 3.89 2.96 3.39
CA ALA A 89 4.28 3.12 1.99
C ALA A 89 5.77 3.45 1.82
N LEU A 90 6.30 4.33 2.68
CA LEU A 90 7.72 4.66 2.68
C LEU A 90 8.59 3.43 3.03
N ASN A 91 8.18 2.67 4.06
CA ASN A 91 8.87 1.44 4.44
C ASN A 91 8.84 0.39 3.32
N ALA A 92 7.68 0.18 2.70
CA ALA A 92 7.48 -0.75 1.59
C ALA A 92 8.37 -0.42 0.40
N VAL A 93 8.49 0.86 0.03
CA VAL A 93 9.39 1.33 -1.04
C VAL A 93 10.85 1.06 -0.67
N LEU A 94 11.28 1.45 0.53
CA LEU A 94 12.66 1.24 0.99
C LEU A 94 13.04 -0.24 0.95
N VAL A 95 12.20 -1.10 1.53
CA VAL A 95 12.43 -2.55 1.58
C VAL A 95 12.45 -3.14 0.17
N SER A 96 11.55 -2.69 -0.72
CA SER A 96 11.53 -3.13 -2.12
C SER A 96 12.84 -2.79 -2.85
N VAL A 97 13.34 -1.56 -2.68
CA VAL A 97 14.62 -1.12 -3.25
C VAL A 97 15.77 -1.97 -2.69
N PHE A 98 15.80 -2.22 -1.38
CA PHE A 98 16.83 -3.06 -0.76
C PHE A 98 16.81 -4.50 -1.28
N LEU A 99 15.63 -5.11 -1.42
CA LEU A 99 15.49 -6.46 -1.97
C LEU A 99 15.98 -6.55 -3.41
N PHE A 100 15.65 -5.53 -4.21
CA PHE A 100 16.11 -5.43 -5.59
C PHE A 100 17.63 -5.29 -5.68
N LEU A 101 18.22 -4.36 -4.92
CA LEU A 101 19.67 -4.21 -4.84
C LEU A 101 20.37 -5.48 -4.35
N GLY A 102 19.81 -6.17 -3.36
CA GLY A 102 20.32 -7.43 -2.85
C GLY A 102 20.30 -8.54 -3.91
N HIS A 103 19.26 -8.61 -4.75
CA HIS A 103 19.17 -9.62 -5.82
C HIS A 103 20.15 -9.29 -6.95
N LEU A 104 20.29 -8.02 -7.32
CA LEU A 104 21.32 -7.56 -8.26
C LEU A 104 22.74 -7.84 -7.75
N GLY A 105 22.99 -7.61 -6.45
CA GLY A 105 24.26 -7.90 -5.81
C GLY A 105 24.62 -9.38 -5.85
N LYS A 106 23.65 -10.27 -5.64
CA LYS A 106 23.84 -11.73 -5.80
C LYS A 106 24.15 -12.14 -7.23
N MET A 107 23.53 -11.50 -8.22
CA MET A 107 23.87 -11.73 -9.63
C MET A 107 25.25 -11.21 -10.02
N ARG A 108 25.86 -10.35 -9.20
CA ARG A 108 27.15 -9.70 -9.45
C ARG A 108 28.32 -10.32 -8.67
N LEU A 109 28.18 -11.49 -8.07
CA LEU A 109 29.31 -12.23 -7.49
C LEU A 109 29.76 -13.38 -8.40
N PRO A 110 30.58 -13.11 -9.44
CA PRO A 110 31.42 -14.12 -10.08
C PRO A 110 32.77 -14.17 -9.36
N PHE A 111 32.82 -14.78 -8.18
CA PHE A 111 34.07 -15.25 -7.58
C PHE A 111 33.89 -16.68 -7.10
#